data_AF-A0A2B4SDR8-F1
#
_entry.id   AF-A0A2B4SDR8-F1
#
_cell.length_a   1.000
_cell.length_b   1.000
_cell.length_c   1.000
_cell.angle_alpha   90.00
_cell.angle_beta   90.00
_cell.angle_gamma   90.00
#
_symmetry.space_group_name_H-M   'P 1'
#
loop_
_entity.id
_entity.type
_entity.pdbx_description
1 polymer ?
#
loop_
_entity_poly.entity_id
_entity_poly.type
_entity_poly.pdbx_seq_one_letter_code
_entity_poly.pdbx_strand_id
1 'polypeptide(L)'
;MKIAQAEGKEWKTEVRKYLVAYRSTPHTTTGVSPAELLFGRKMRTKLPELKEESTESEMRDRDGKMKAKTKWYADKKRNAHESYLAPGDQVLVKQERKNKLSTSFAPEPYDVITKTGNSVVIESPDGIQLMRNTTHVKKYEETSQNPGETTSTLDVTDPVEPEAEREKLSSPVVTRPIREWLIGTSCVQTEEKERIMNFVFKKDAKSALIGRLLMRKVISDFTKIRYNEVILKRTDKGKPFLANDATELSLRRFNFNISHQGDFTVLAAEPELQVGVDVMKTTYPISSTVPGFFHTMRKQFTGNEWEAIKSQPSEWNQLQMFYRHWCLKESYVKATGTGIGRDLQSVEFQINTKELSPQNVTSDTKFFLEEDEMDEWLFEETKLDDLHQVAVALGPSHVKTKETRMGRSSFTILQFADLVSSAIPLFSEDESDWIKFQAKKEKS
;
A
#
# COMPACT_ATOMS: atom_id res chain seq x y z
N MET A 1 13.38 12.01 20.80
CA MET A 1 13.25 13.36 21.39
C MET A 1 14.39 13.71 22.34
N LYS A 2 14.73 12.89 23.34
CA LYS A 2 15.90 13.13 24.21
C LYS A 2 17.23 13.32 23.43
N ILE A 3 17.39 12.61 22.30
CA ILE A 3 18.58 12.70 21.44
C ILE A 3 18.67 14.04 20.68
N ALA A 4 17.56 14.57 20.15
CA ALA A 4 17.55 15.84 19.43
C ALA A 4 17.85 17.05 20.34
N GLN A 5 17.35 17.01 21.59
CA GLN A 5 17.67 17.99 22.62
C GLN A 5 19.11 17.89 23.11
N ALA A 6 19.68 16.67 23.17
CA ALA A 6 21.09 16.46 23.53
C ALA A 6 22.06 16.91 22.41
N GLU A 7 21.63 16.87 21.15
CA GLU A 7 22.46 17.23 19.98
C GLU A 7 22.27 18.68 19.50
N GLY A 8 21.44 19.48 20.18
CA GLY A 8 21.17 20.88 19.81
C GLY A 8 20.49 21.05 18.43
N LYS A 9 19.84 20.01 17.91
CA LYS A 9 19.19 20.02 16.60
C LYS A 9 17.73 20.45 16.70
N GLU A 10 17.25 21.17 15.69
CA GLU A 10 15.85 21.61 15.60
C GLU A 10 14.91 20.39 15.61
N TRP A 11 14.09 20.29 16.66
CA TRP A 11 13.39 19.07 17.00
C TRP A 11 12.30 18.71 15.99
N LYS A 12 11.65 19.69 15.33
CA LYS A 12 10.64 19.40 14.29
C LYS A 12 11.32 18.72 13.11
N THR A 13 12.46 19.22 12.63
CA THR A 13 13.23 18.59 11.55
C THR A 13 13.65 17.16 11.89
N GLU A 14 14.06 16.89 13.13
CA GLU A 14 14.48 15.54 13.53
C GLU A 14 13.31 14.57 13.69
N VAL A 15 12.15 15.05 14.18
CA VAL A 15 10.90 14.28 14.18
C VAL A 15 10.46 13.94 12.76
N ARG A 16 10.61 14.87 11.82
CA ARG A 16 10.30 14.65 10.40
C ARG A 16 11.22 13.60 9.78
N LYS A 17 12.53 13.65 10.06
CA LYS A 17 13.48 12.61 9.63
C LYS A 17 13.12 11.24 10.22
N TYR A 18 12.78 11.20 11.51
CA TYR A 18 12.38 9.98 12.18
C TYR A 18 11.08 9.39 11.61
N LEU A 19 10.06 10.21 11.34
CA LEU A 19 8.81 9.76 10.76
C LEU A 19 8.98 9.26 9.32
N VAL A 20 9.82 9.92 8.53
CA VAL A 20 10.20 9.43 7.20
C VAL A 20 10.88 8.07 7.33
N ALA A 21 11.89 7.94 8.20
CA ALA A 21 12.59 6.69 8.45
C ALA A 21 11.61 5.58 8.86
N TYR A 22 10.78 5.81 9.88
CA TYR A 22 9.81 4.83 10.37
C TYR A 22 8.83 4.35 9.28
N ARG A 23 8.38 5.24 8.39
CA ARG A 23 7.46 4.90 7.29
C ARG A 23 8.14 4.19 6.13
N SER A 24 9.46 4.35 5.95
CA SER A 24 10.24 3.78 4.85
C SER A 24 11.12 2.59 5.25
N THR A 25 11.38 2.35 6.54
CA THR A 25 12.26 1.28 6.99
C THR A 25 11.50 -0.06 6.97
N PRO A 26 12.04 -1.09 6.30
CA PRO A 26 11.48 -2.43 6.31
C PRO A 26 11.34 -2.98 7.73
N HIS A 27 10.16 -3.49 8.07
CA HIS A 27 9.94 -4.11 9.37
C HIS A 27 10.61 -5.50 9.40
N THR A 28 11.29 -5.85 10.49
CA THR A 28 12.12 -7.07 10.61
C THR A 28 11.35 -8.38 10.40
N THR A 29 10.03 -8.37 10.64
CA THR A 29 9.16 -9.54 10.47
C THR A 29 8.69 -9.74 9.02
N THR A 30 8.40 -8.66 8.29
CA THR A 30 7.79 -8.71 6.95
C THR A 30 8.80 -8.45 5.83
N GLY A 31 9.93 -7.80 6.13
CA GLY A 31 10.95 -7.41 5.15
C GLY A 31 10.54 -6.24 4.25
N VAL A 32 9.42 -5.58 4.55
CA VAL A 32 8.86 -4.45 3.80
C VAL A 32 8.38 -3.34 4.74
N SER A 33 8.38 -2.11 4.25
CA SER A 33 8.04 -0.93 5.08
C SER A 33 6.53 -0.84 5.35
N PRO A 34 6.09 -0.18 6.44
CA PRO A 34 4.66 0.03 6.70
C PRO A 34 3.94 0.69 5.53
N ALA A 35 4.54 1.69 4.87
CA ALA A 35 3.91 2.34 3.73
C ALA A 35 3.82 1.42 2.49
N GLU A 36 4.76 0.49 2.31
CA GLU A 36 4.74 -0.47 1.21
C GLU A 36 3.66 -1.55 1.39
N LEU A 37 3.50 -2.07 2.62
CA LEU A 37 2.40 -2.96 2.98
C LEU A 37 1.03 -2.30 2.81
N LEU A 38 0.95 -0.99 3.03
CA LEU A 38 -0.32 -0.25 3.04
C LEU A 38 -0.75 0.22 1.65
N PHE A 39 0.18 0.51 0.75
CA PHE A 39 -0.13 1.13 -0.55
C PHE A 39 0.33 0.31 -1.77
N GLY A 40 0.92 -0.87 -1.55
CA GLY A 40 1.39 -1.75 -2.63
C GLY A 40 2.53 -1.14 -3.47
N ARG A 41 3.24 -0.15 -2.91
CA ARG A 41 4.36 0.58 -3.53
C ARG A 41 5.38 1.05 -2.48
N LYS A 42 6.69 0.98 -2.79
CA LYS A 42 7.76 1.55 -1.94
C LYS A 42 7.73 3.08 -1.94
N MET A 43 7.85 3.70 -0.76
CA MET A 43 8.00 5.15 -0.66
C MET A 43 9.41 5.59 -1.07
N ARG A 44 9.49 6.56 -1.98
CA ARG A 44 10.78 7.12 -2.42
C ARG A 44 11.42 7.97 -1.31
N THR A 45 12.56 7.50 -0.81
CA THR A 45 13.50 8.27 0.03
C THR A 45 14.87 8.39 -0.68
N LYS A 46 15.79 9.20 -0.13
CA LYS A 46 17.05 9.66 -0.75
C LYS A 46 18.15 8.58 -0.95
N LEU A 47 17.87 7.29 -0.78
CA LEU A 47 18.91 6.25 -0.80
C LEU A 47 18.76 5.34 -2.04
N PRO A 48 19.86 5.03 -2.76
CA PRO A 48 19.85 4.01 -3.80
C PRO A 48 19.88 2.63 -3.13
N GLU A 49 18.99 1.72 -3.50
CA GLU A 49 19.10 0.32 -3.11
C GLU A 49 19.05 -0.63 -4.30
N LEU A 50 20.06 -1.48 -4.35
CA LEU A 50 20.17 -2.71 -5.12
C LEU A 50 19.27 -3.80 -4.50
N LYS A 51 18.43 -4.39 -5.37
CA LYS A 51 17.89 -5.76 -5.40
C LYS A 51 16.92 -6.29 -4.32
N GLU A 52 16.09 -7.20 -4.84
CA GLU A 52 15.09 -8.13 -4.28
C GLU A 52 13.77 -7.52 -3.75
N GLU A 53 12.85 -7.26 -4.68
CA GLU A 53 11.42 -7.17 -4.38
C GLU A 53 10.85 -8.59 -4.21
N SER A 54 10.59 -8.99 -2.96
CA SER A 54 9.83 -10.22 -2.68
C SER A 54 8.35 -10.02 -3.02
N THR A 55 7.71 -11.03 -3.61
CA THR A 55 6.28 -10.97 -3.98
C THR A 55 5.35 -10.96 -2.76
N GLU A 56 4.09 -10.49 -2.92
CA GLU A 56 3.07 -10.53 -1.86
C GLU A 56 2.85 -11.95 -1.29
N SER A 57 2.96 -12.98 -2.14
CA SER A 57 2.94 -14.39 -1.72
C SER A 57 4.16 -14.76 -0.87
N GLU A 58 5.37 -14.37 -1.29
CA GLU A 58 6.59 -14.58 -0.52
C GLU A 58 6.57 -13.82 0.83
N MET A 59 5.90 -12.67 0.89
CA MET A 59 5.70 -11.91 2.14
C MET A 59 4.77 -12.65 3.10
N ARG A 60 3.65 -13.20 2.61
CA ARG A 60 2.72 -14.03 3.41
C ARG A 60 3.41 -15.30 3.88
N ASP A 61 4.19 -15.95 3.01
CA ASP A 61 4.95 -17.14 3.36
C ASP A 61 6.03 -16.81 4.39
N ARG A 62 6.69 -15.65 4.30
CA ARG A 62 7.71 -15.21 5.26
C ARG A 62 7.11 -14.85 6.62
N ASP A 63 6.01 -14.09 6.66
CA ASP A 63 5.29 -13.79 7.91
C ASP A 63 4.70 -15.06 8.53
N GLY A 64 4.11 -15.94 7.72
CA GLY A 64 3.64 -17.26 8.13
C GLY A 64 4.76 -18.12 8.71
N LYS A 65 5.91 -18.20 8.03
CA LYS A 65 7.12 -18.89 8.51
C LYS A 65 7.64 -18.28 9.81
N MET A 66 7.66 -16.96 9.94
CA MET A 66 8.12 -16.27 11.16
C MET A 66 7.15 -16.48 12.33
N LYS A 67 5.84 -16.45 12.10
CA LYS A 67 4.81 -16.79 13.10
C LYS A 67 4.91 -18.25 13.51
N ALA A 68 5.06 -19.18 12.56
CA ALA A 68 5.25 -20.60 12.83
C ALA A 68 6.56 -20.87 13.58
N LYS A 69 7.66 -20.21 13.19
CA LYS A 69 8.95 -20.29 13.89
C LYS A 69 8.84 -19.75 15.31
N THR A 70 8.24 -18.58 15.50
CA THR A 70 8.03 -17.98 16.83
C THR A 70 7.16 -18.87 17.71
N LYS A 71 6.09 -19.45 17.16
CA LYS A 71 5.26 -20.46 17.83
C LYS A 71 6.09 -21.69 18.21
N TRP A 72 6.81 -22.31 17.27
CA TRP A 72 7.65 -23.48 17.54
C TRP A 72 8.72 -23.21 18.60
N TYR A 73 9.40 -22.05 18.54
CA TYR A 73 10.38 -21.66 19.56
C TYR A 73 9.71 -21.46 20.92
N ALA A 74 8.53 -20.86 20.97
CA ALA A 74 7.78 -20.67 22.21
C ALA A 74 7.28 -22.01 22.78
N ASP A 75 6.73 -22.89 21.94
CA ASP A 75 6.22 -24.22 22.30
C ASP A 75 7.37 -25.12 22.77
N LYS A 76 8.51 -25.15 22.06
CA LYS A 76 9.72 -25.88 22.46
C LYS A 76 10.34 -25.36 23.75
N LYS A 77 10.44 -24.03 23.91
CA LYS A 77 10.97 -23.41 25.15
C LYS A 77 10.06 -23.67 26.35
N ARG A 78 8.75 -23.78 26.13
CA ARG A 78 7.75 -24.01 27.18
C ARG A 78 7.34 -25.48 27.34
N ASN A 79 7.98 -26.39 26.58
CA ASN A 79 7.65 -27.82 26.55
C ASN A 79 6.14 -28.07 26.37
N ALA A 80 5.53 -27.34 25.43
CA ALA A 80 4.10 -27.45 25.15
C ALA A 80 3.80 -28.78 24.44
N HIS A 81 2.83 -29.52 24.96
CA HIS A 81 2.34 -30.76 24.37
C HIS A 81 0.90 -30.59 23.90
N GLU A 82 0.53 -31.23 22.79
CA GLU A 82 -0.87 -31.29 22.35
C GLU A 82 -1.70 -32.10 23.36
N SER A 83 -2.77 -31.50 23.89
CA SER A 83 -3.71 -32.20 24.77
C SER A 83 -4.85 -32.79 23.93
N TYR A 84 -4.90 -34.11 23.79
CA TYR A 84 -6.07 -34.82 23.24
C TYR A 84 -7.05 -35.09 24.39
N LEU A 85 -8.14 -34.31 24.43
CA LEU A 85 -9.25 -34.48 25.36
C LEU A 85 -10.52 -34.45 24.50
N ALA A 86 -11.39 -35.45 24.67
CA ALA A 86 -12.66 -35.56 23.98
C ALA A 86 -13.83 -35.40 24.96
N PRO A 87 -15.02 -34.95 24.50
CA PRO A 87 -16.23 -35.06 25.30
C PRO A 87 -16.43 -36.49 25.81
N GLY A 88 -16.66 -36.66 27.11
CA GLY A 88 -16.76 -37.95 27.81
C GLY A 88 -15.48 -38.45 28.48
N ASP A 89 -14.32 -37.79 28.28
CA ASP A 89 -13.10 -38.11 29.04
C ASP A 89 -13.23 -37.63 30.50
N GLN A 90 -12.71 -38.42 31.44
CA GLN A 90 -12.55 -37.99 32.83
C GLN A 90 -11.24 -37.22 33.04
N VAL A 91 -11.29 -36.11 33.77
CA VAL A 91 -10.13 -35.26 34.05
C VAL A 91 -10.07 -34.82 35.51
N LEU A 92 -8.86 -34.73 36.05
CA LEU A 92 -8.58 -34.12 37.36
C LEU A 92 -8.25 -32.64 37.18
N VAL A 93 -8.78 -31.79 38.06
CA VAL A 93 -8.60 -30.33 38.02
C VAL A 93 -7.44 -29.90 38.91
N LYS A 94 -6.60 -28.98 38.40
CA LYS A 94 -5.45 -28.44 39.14
C LYS A 94 -5.92 -27.65 40.37
N GLN A 95 -5.38 -27.98 41.55
CA GLN A 95 -5.71 -27.33 42.82
C GLN A 95 -4.60 -26.40 43.30
N GLU A 96 -4.94 -25.43 44.15
CA GLU A 96 -3.96 -24.55 44.78
C GLU A 96 -3.14 -25.31 45.83
N ARG A 97 -1.80 -25.18 45.76
CA ARG A 97 -0.90 -25.81 46.72
C ARG A 97 -1.00 -25.13 48.07
N LYS A 98 -1.55 -25.84 49.06
CA LYS A 98 -1.63 -25.34 50.44
C LYS A 98 -0.29 -25.55 51.19
N ASN A 99 0.38 -26.70 51.00
CA ASN A 99 1.59 -27.09 51.74
C ASN A 99 2.62 -27.78 50.81
N LYS A 100 3.89 -27.95 51.23
CA LYS A 100 4.95 -28.64 50.44
C LYS A 100 4.61 -30.07 50.00
N LEU A 101 3.65 -30.73 50.65
CA LEU A 101 3.22 -32.10 50.40
C LEU A 101 1.88 -32.21 49.64
N SER A 102 1.23 -31.10 49.25
CA SER A 102 -0.06 -31.18 48.53
C SER A 102 0.11 -31.57 47.06
N THR A 103 -0.74 -32.48 46.58
CA THR A 103 -0.80 -32.89 45.17
C THR A 103 -1.19 -31.71 44.27
N SER A 104 -0.70 -31.71 43.03
CA SER A 104 -0.96 -30.61 42.09
C SER A 104 -2.39 -30.60 41.52
N PHE A 105 -3.10 -31.73 41.61
CA PHE A 105 -4.47 -31.90 41.11
C PHE A 105 -5.37 -32.43 42.23
N ALA A 106 -6.62 -32.01 42.23
CA ALA A 106 -7.67 -32.53 43.09
C ALA A 106 -7.93 -34.01 42.75
N PRO A 107 -8.24 -34.86 43.74
CA PRO A 107 -8.43 -36.29 43.55
C PRO A 107 -9.77 -36.65 42.88
N GLU A 108 -10.73 -35.72 42.87
CA GLU A 108 -12.05 -35.94 42.28
C GLU A 108 -12.02 -35.78 40.75
N PRO A 109 -12.46 -36.80 39.98
CA PRO A 109 -12.60 -36.70 38.54
C PRO A 109 -13.84 -35.90 38.13
N TYR A 110 -13.71 -35.17 37.03
CA TYR A 110 -14.75 -34.39 36.39
C TYR A 110 -14.93 -34.89 34.95
N ASP A 111 -16.15 -34.87 34.43
CA ASP A 111 -16.44 -35.29 33.06
C ASP A 111 -16.28 -34.11 32.10
N VAL A 112 -15.58 -34.32 30.98
CA VAL A 112 -15.45 -33.31 29.93
C VAL A 112 -16.74 -33.25 29.11
N ILE A 113 -17.44 -32.12 29.15
CA ILE A 113 -18.69 -31.92 28.40
C ILE A 113 -18.39 -31.42 26.99
N THR A 114 -17.55 -30.38 26.87
CA THR A 114 -17.15 -29.83 25.57
C THR A 114 -15.74 -29.30 25.60
N LYS A 115 -15.09 -29.31 24.42
CA LYS A 115 -13.78 -28.69 24.21
C LYS A 115 -13.79 -27.84 22.95
N THR A 116 -13.38 -26.59 23.08
CA THR A 116 -13.21 -25.65 21.96
C THR A 116 -11.85 -24.97 22.08
N GLY A 117 -10.91 -25.35 21.21
CA GLY A 117 -9.52 -24.90 21.30
C GLY A 117 -8.86 -25.33 22.63
N ASN A 118 -8.34 -24.35 23.38
CA ASN A 118 -7.74 -24.56 24.71
C ASN A 118 -8.73 -24.40 25.88
N SER A 119 -10.02 -24.19 25.60
CA SER A 119 -11.07 -24.10 26.61
C SER A 119 -11.80 -25.43 26.74
N VAL A 120 -11.99 -25.90 27.97
CA VAL A 120 -12.69 -27.15 28.32
C VAL A 120 -13.77 -26.84 29.34
N VAL A 121 -14.99 -27.30 29.08
CA VAL A 121 -16.09 -27.28 30.06
C VAL A 121 -16.15 -28.66 30.71
N ILE A 122 -16.07 -28.69 32.04
CA ILE A 122 -16.07 -29.91 32.84
C ILE A 122 -17.23 -29.89 33.84
N GLU A 123 -17.78 -31.04 34.16
CA GLU A 123 -18.90 -31.20 35.10
C GLU A 123 -18.48 -32.05 36.30
N SER A 124 -18.83 -31.61 37.52
CA SER A 124 -18.61 -32.39 38.73
C SER A 124 -19.67 -33.48 38.90
N PRO A 125 -19.42 -34.53 39.70
CA PRO A 125 -20.44 -35.53 40.04
C PRO A 125 -21.71 -34.94 40.68
N ASP A 126 -21.60 -33.76 41.30
CA ASP A 126 -22.71 -33.00 41.90
C ASP A 126 -23.47 -32.11 40.88
N GLY A 127 -23.12 -32.18 39.59
CA GLY A 127 -23.78 -31.45 38.50
C GLY A 127 -23.33 -30.00 38.30
N ILE A 128 -22.19 -29.59 38.88
CA ILE A 128 -21.68 -28.22 38.73
C ILE A 128 -20.73 -28.14 37.53
N GLN A 129 -21.04 -27.27 36.56
CA GLN A 129 -20.20 -27.05 35.38
C GLN A 129 -19.19 -25.93 35.59
N LEU A 130 -17.94 -26.17 35.20
CA LEU A 130 -16.82 -25.25 35.32
C LEU A 130 -16.10 -25.13 33.97
N MET A 131 -15.74 -23.91 33.58
CA MET A 131 -14.90 -23.66 32.41
C MET A 131 -13.44 -23.52 32.83
N ARG A 132 -12.54 -24.33 32.26
CA ARG A 132 -11.10 -24.35 32.58
C ARG A 132 -10.26 -24.41 31.31
N ASN A 133 -9.01 -23.93 31.42
CA ASN A 133 -8.02 -24.09 30.35
C ASN A 133 -7.50 -25.54 30.32
N THR A 134 -7.17 -26.08 29.14
CA THR A 134 -6.60 -27.43 28.97
C THR A 134 -5.38 -27.69 29.85
N THR A 135 -4.58 -26.67 30.17
CA THR A 135 -3.41 -26.78 31.05
C THR A 135 -3.75 -26.96 32.54
N HIS A 136 -5.01 -26.72 32.92
CA HIS A 136 -5.50 -26.82 34.30
C HIS A 136 -6.23 -28.14 34.56
N VAL A 137 -6.26 -29.04 33.58
CA VAL A 137 -6.89 -30.36 33.68
C VAL A 137 -5.90 -31.44 33.26
N LYS A 138 -5.97 -32.62 33.86
CA LYS A 138 -5.17 -33.79 33.50
C LYS A 138 -6.08 -34.99 33.31
N LYS A 139 -5.97 -35.70 32.19
CA LYS A 139 -6.75 -36.92 31.94
C LYS A 139 -6.56 -37.92 33.08
N TYR A 140 -7.67 -38.45 33.58
CA TYR A 140 -7.73 -39.52 34.55
C TYR A 140 -7.87 -40.85 33.78
N GLU A 141 -6.93 -41.76 33.96
CA GLU A 141 -6.98 -43.10 33.39
C GLU A 141 -7.15 -44.09 34.55
N GLU A 142 -8.28 -44.80 34.57
CA GLU A 142 -8.55 -45.84 35.55
C GLU A 142 -7.76 -47.10 35.14
N THR A 143 -6.76 -47.49 35.95
CA THR A 143 -5.90 -48.65 35.66
C THR A 143 -6.70 -49.95 35.74
N SER A 144 -7.26 -50.37 34.61
CA SER A 144 -7.88 -51.69 34.43
C SER A 144 -6.86 -52.67 33.84
N GLN A 145 -6.55 -53.74 34.59
CA GLN A 145 -5.79 -54.89 34.11
C GLN A 145 -6.59 -55.68 33.07
N ASN A 146 -6.05 -55.88 31.85
CA ASN A 146 -5.85 -57.22 31.27
C ASN A 146 -5.22 -57.19 29.84
N PRO A 147 -4.37 -58.18 29.49
CA PRO A 147 -3.79 -58.35 28.17
C PRO A 147 -4.63 -59.29 27.28
N GLY A 148 -4.74 -59.00 25.98
CA GLY A 148 -5.33 -59.96 25.03
C GLY A 148 -5.65 -59.41 23.65
N GLU A 149 -4.89 -59.92 22.67
CA GLU A 149 -5.30 -60.28 21.30
C GLU A 149 -5.42 -59.23 20.16
N THR A 150 -4.42 -59.33 19.26
CA THR A 150 -4.50 -59.65 17.82
C THR A 150 -5.38 -58.78 16.92
N THR A 151 -4.80 -58.16 15.88
CA THR A 151 -4.65 -58.73 14.51
C THR A 151 -4.29 -57.62 13.49
N SER A 152 -3.54 -58.03 12.47
CA SER A 152 -3.08 -57.38 11.22
C SER A 152 -4.14 -56.56 10.45
N THR A 153 -3.85 -55.66 9.49
CA THR A 153 -3.13 -55.85 8.20
C THR A 153 -3.13 -54.54 7.38
N LEU A 154 -2.04 -54.29 6.62
CA LEU A 154 -1.94 -53.76 5.23
C LEU A 154 -2.46 -52.33 4.92
N ASP A 155 -1.99 -51.56 3.95
CA ASP A 155 -0.89 -51.65 2.98
C ASP A 155 -0.58 -50.25 2.44
N VAL A 156 0.64 -50.11 1.92
CA VAL A 156 1.20 -48.94 1.23
C VAL A 156 0.91 -49.06 -0.28
N THR A 157 0.60 -47.96 -0.97
CA THR A 157 1.09 -47.69 -2.34
C THR A 157 0.92 -46.21 -2.70
N ASP A 158 1.98 -45.64 -3.29
CA ASP A 158 2.15 -44.27 -3.78
C ASP A 158 1.39 -43.99 -5.10
N PRO A 159 1.12 -42.72 -5.44
CA PRO A 159 0.82 -42.29 -6.80
C PRO A 159 1.97 -41.54 -7.49
N VAL A 160 2.03 -41.78 -8.79
CA VAL A 160 2.97 -41.29 -9.83
C VAL A 160 2.56 -39.92 -10.39
N GLU A 161 3.54 -39.05 -10.67
CA GLU A 161 3.42 -37.76 -11.42
C GLU A 161 3.34 -37.97 -12.95
N PRO A 162 2.84 -36.97 -13.71
CA PRO A 162 3.25 -36.81 -15.11
C PRO A 162 3.84 -35.43 -15.47
N GLU A 163 4.55 -35.49 -16.60
CA GLU A 163 5.55 -34.60 -17.19
C GLU A 163 5.02 -33.31 -17.85
N ALA A 164 5.98 -32.40 -18.08
CA ALA A 164 5.83 -31.11 -18.75
C ALA A 164 6.20 -31.16 -20.24
N GLU A 165 5.38 -30.53 -21.10
CA GLU A 165 5.70 -30.26 -22.51
C GLU A 165 6.22 -28.83 -22.72
N ARG A 166 7.30 -28.71 -23.49
CA ARG A 166 7.89 -27.45 -23.98
C ARG A 166 7.47 -27.20 -25.42
N GLU A 167 6.85 -26.05 -25.70
CA GLU A 167 6.63 -25.56 -27.06
C GLU A 167 7.76 -24.63 -27.56
N LYS A 168 8.04 -24.74 -28.86
CA LYS A 168 9.16 -24.13 -29.61
C LYS A 168 8.83 -22.71 -30.09
N LEU A 169 9.86 -21.86 -30.07
CA LEU A 169 9.91 -20.49 -30.57
C LEU A 169 9.72 -20.42 -32.10
N SER A 170 8.74 -19.65 -32.57
CA SER A 170 8.68 -19.12 -33.94
C SER A 170 8.84 -17.59 -33.92
N SER A 171 9.48 -17.03 -34.94
CA SER A 171 9.81 -15.60 -35.08
C SER A 171 8.60 -14.69 -34.82
N PRO A 172 8.75 -13.56 -34.10
CA PRO A 172 7.59 -12.84 -33.59
C PRO A 172 6.87 -12.10 -34.72
N VAL A 173 5.62 -12.50 -34.97
CA VAL A 173 4.63 -11.61 -35.57
C VAL A 173 4.57 -10.36 -34.69
N VAL A 174 4.94 -9.19 -35.21
CA VAL A 174 4.88 -7.92 -34.47
C VAL A 174 3.41 -7.59 -34.22
N THR A 175 2.89 -8.06 -33.09
CA THR A 175 1.54 -7.75 -32.63
C THR A 175 1.46 -6.28 -32.21
N ARG A 176 0.25 -5.70 -32.26
CA ARG A 176 0.01 -4.30 -31.84
C ARG A 176 0.63 -3.96 -30.47
N PRO A 177 0.54 -4.80 -29.42
CA PRO A 177 1.19 -4.54 -28.13
C PRO A 177 2.72 -4.41 -28.20
N ILE A 178 3.39 -5.17 -29.08
CA ILE A 178 4.84 -5.08 -29.29
C ILE A 178 5.17 -3.70 -29.81
N ARG A 179 4.48 -3.29 -30.89
CA ARG A 179 4.72 -1.99 -31.53
C ARG A 179 4.46 -0.81 -30.61
N GLU A 180 3.37 -0.84 -29.84
CA GLU A 180 3.06 0.23 -28.87
C GLU A 180 4.15 0.35 -27.79
N TRP A 181 4.65 -0.79 -27.28
CA TRP A 181 5.74 -0.78 -26.31
C TRP A 181 7.02 -0.19 -26.90
N LEU A 182 7.45 -0.65 -28.07
CA LEU A 182 8.68 -0.22 -28.73
C LEU A 182 8.65 1.27 -29.11
N ILE A 183 7.52 1.77 -29.63
CA ILE A 183 7.33 3.20 -29.90
C ILE A 183 7.36 4.00 -28.58
N GLY A 184 6.67 3.51 -27.55
CA GLY A 184 6.66 4.19 -26.27
C GLY A 184 8.07 4.31 -25.68
N THR A 185 8.84 3.22 -25.65
CA THR A 185 10.19 3.23 -25.08
C THR A 185 11.17 4.04 -25.92
N SER A 186 10.99 4.12 -27.25
CA SER A 186 11.82 4.97 -28.12
C SER A 186 11.59 6.46 -27.91
N CYS A 187 10.46 6.85 -27.33
CA CYS A 187 10.06 8.25 -27.13
C CYS A 187 10.41 8.82 -25.74
N VAL A 188 11.20 8.12 -24.92
CA VAL A 188 11.59 8.57 -23.57
C VAL A 188 13.11 8.64 -23.42
N GLN A 189 13.60 9.51 -22.52
CA GLN A 189 15.04 9.65 -22.27
C GLN A 189 15.67 8.34 -21.77
N THR A 190 16.93 8.09 -22.14
CA THR A 190 17.65 6.84 -21.85
C THR A 190 17.60 6.46 -20.38
N GLU A 191 17.86 7.40 -19.47
CA GLU A 191 17.83 7.15 -18.02
C GLU A 191 16.43 6.78 -17.51
N GLU A 192 15.36 7.24 -18.17
CA GLU A 192 13.99 6.88 -17.81
C GLU A 192 13.59 5.53 -18.44
N LYS A 193 14.07 5.22 -19.65
CA LYS A 193 13.94 3.88 -20.26
C LYS A 193 14.58 2.82 -19.35
N GLU A 194 15.82 3.04 -18.91
CA GLU A 194 16.51 2.12 -17.98
C GLU A 194 15.71 1.89 -16.69
N ARG A 195 15.16 2.97 -16.12
CA ARG A 195 14.32 2.87 -14.91
C ARG A 195 13.02 2.12 -15.15
N ILE A 196 12.37 2.34 -16.28
CA ILE A 196 11.16 1.59 -16.66
C ILE A 196 11.49 0.10 -16.77
N MET A 197 12.65 -0.24 -17.32
CA MET A 197 13.11 -1.63 -17.44
C MET A 197 13.48 -2.27 -16.10
N ASN A 198 13.70 -1.50 -15.04
CA ASN A 198 14.00 -2.02 -13.70
C ASN A 198 12.77 -2.39 -12.87
N PHE A 199 11.55 -2.04 -13.29
CA PHE A 199 10.34 -2.48 -12.57
C PHE A 199 10.15 -4.00 -12.67
N VAL A 200 9.75 -4.64 -11.58
CA VAL A 200 9.47 -6.08 -11.55
C VAL A 200 8.14 -6.42 -12.23
N PHE A 201 7.14 -5.55 -12.09
CA PHE A 201 5.79 -5.78 -12.60
C PHE A 201 5.48 -4.98 -13.86
N LYS A 202 4.74 -5.60 -14.79
CA LYS A 202 4.31 -4.95 -16.05
C LYS A 202 3.46 -3.71 -15.81
N LYS A 203 2.55 -3.74 -14.83
CA LYS A 203 1.66 -2.62 -14.49
C LYS A 203 2.43 -1.36 -14.09
N ASP A 204 3.47 -1.53 -13.28
CA ASP A 204 4.31 -0.42 -12.82
C ASP A 204 5.17 0.13 -13.95
N ALA A 205 5.71 -0.74 -14.82
CA ALA A 205 6.44 -0.35 -16.02
C ALA A 205 5.56 0.44 -17.01
N LYS A 206 4.33 -0.02 -17.27
CA LYS A 206 3.34 0.68 -18.11
C LYS A 206 3.01 2.06 -17.54
N SER A 207 2.67 2.15 -16.25
CA SER A 207 2.32 3.42 -15.59
C SER A 207 3.47 4.42 -15.64
N ALA A 208 4.71 3.95 -15.41
CA ALA A 208 5.90 4.78 -15.52
C ALA A 208 6.12 5.29 -16.96
N LEU A 209 5.97 4.42 -17.96
CA LEU A 209 6.11 4.76 -19.38
C LEU A 209 5.08 5.80 -19.82
N ILE A 210 3.79 5.53 -19.59
CA ILE A 210 2.70 6.46 -19.91
C ILE A 210 2.93 7.81 -19.24
N GLY A 211 3.43 7.79 -18.01
CA GLY A 211 3.77 9.01 -17.31
C GLY A 211 4.86 9.84 -17.99
N ARG A 212 5.93 9.21 -18.49
CA ARG A 212 6.99 9.87 -19.25
C ARG A 212 6.47 10.49 -20.53
N LEU A 213 5.65 9.75 -21.27
CA LEU A 213 5.05 10.21 -22.51
C LEU A 213 4.11 11.40 -22.26
N LEU A 214 3.30 11.36 -21.20
CA LEU A 214 2.40 12.47 -20.83
C LEU A 214 3.18 13.76 -20.53
N MET A 215 4.26 13.68 -19.75
CA MET A 215 5.07 14.87 -19.46
C MET A 215 5.67 15.46 -20.73
N ARG A 216 6.25 14.61 -21.61
CA ARG A 216 6.84 15.07 -22.87
C ARG A 216 5.80 15.70 -23.79
N LYS A 217 4.63 15.07 -23.94
CA LYS A 217 3.52 15.60 -24.74
C LYS A 217 3.06 16.96 -24.23
N VAL A 218 2.74 17.07 -22.94
CA VAL A 218 2.24 18.33 -22.37
C VAL A 218 3.29 19.43 -22.39
N ILE A 219 4.56 19.12 -22.16
CA ILE A 219 5.62 20.12 -22.34
C ILE A 219 5.66 20.56 -23.80
N SER A 220 5.71 19.63 -24.76
CA SER A 220 5.80 19.97 -26.18
C SER A 220 4.61 20.82 -26.66
N ASP A 221 3.40 20.43 -26.27
CA ASP A 221 2.16 21.07 -26.70
C ASP A 221 2.01 22.51 -26.13
N PHE A 222 2.50 22.76 -24.91
CA PHE A 222 2.31 24.05 -24.22
C PHE A 222 3.54 24.97 -24.20
N THR A 223 4.75 24.46 -24.40
CA THR A 223 6.00 25.24 -24.32
C THR A 223 6.63 25.55 -25.68
N LYS A 224 6.08 25.02 -26.78
CA LYS A 224 6.64 25.05 -28.15
C LYS A 224 8.03 24.38 -28.30
N ILE A 225 8.59 23.81 -27.24
CA ILE A 225 9.80 22.99 -27.31
C ILE A 225 9.45 21.74 -28.12
N ARG A 226 10.26 21.39 -29.13
CA ARG A 226 10.00 20.17 -29.91
C ARG A 226 10.09 18.94 -29.02
N TYR A 227 9.26 17.93 -29.28
CA TYR A 227 9.20 16.72 -28.47
C TYR A 227 10.60 16.15 -28.19
N ASN A 228 11.43 15.94 -29.21
CA ASN A 228 12.77 15.37 -29.05
C ASN A 228 13.80 16.29 -28.37
N GLU A 229 13.48 17.57 -28.17
CA GLU A 229 14.33 18.56 -27.49
C GLU A 229 13.94 18.78 -26.04
N VAL A 230 12.83 18.21 -25.57
CA VAL A 230 12.45 18.27 -24.15
C VAL A 230 13.53 17.58 -23.31
N ILE A 231 14.06 18.28 -22.30
CA ILE A 231 15.03 17.75 -21.35
C ILE A 231 14.38 17.76 -19.97
N LEU A 232 14.08 16.56 -19.47
CA LEU A 232 13.58 16.37 -18.11
C LEU A 232 14.74 16.01 -17.18
N LYS A 233 14.77 16.63 -16.01
CA LYS A 233 15.64 16.23 -14.89
C LYS A 233 14.79 16.00 -13.64
N ARG A 234 15.43 15.63 -12.53
CA ARG A 234 14.79 15.44 -11.24
C ARG A 234 15.49 16.21 -10.16
N THR A 235 14.69 16.74 -9.24
CA THR A 235 15.20 17.30 -7.97
C THR A 235 15.82 16.21 -7.11
N ASP A 236 16.55 16.59 -6.05
CA ASP A 236 17.10 15.67 -5.04
C ASP A 236 16.05 14.77 -4.36
N LYS A 237 14.78 15.18 -4.40
CA LYS A 237 13.64 14.41 -3.87
C LYS A 237 12.94 13.57 -4.96
N GLY A 238 13.47 13.56 -6.17
CA GLY A 238 12.96 12.76 -7.29
C GLY A 238 11.81 13.39 -8.08
N LYS A 239 11.33 14.60 -7.75
CA LYS A 239 10.29 15.31 -8.52
C LYS A 239 10.84 15.69 -9.91
N PRO A 240 10.22 15.26 -11.01
CA PRO A 240 10.64 15.65 -12.36
C PRO A 240 10.39 17.13 -12.61
N PHE A 241 11.27 17.78 -13.38
CA PHE A 241 11.14 19.18 -13.79
C PHE A 241 11.72 19.39 -15.21
N LEU A 242 11.25 20.44 -15.89
CA LEU A 242 11.76 20.86 -17.20
C LEU A 242 13.11 21.56 -17.02
N ALA A 243 14.16 21.01 -17.63
CA ALA A 243 15.54 21.49 -17.49
C ALA A 243 16.08 22.19 -18.74
N ASN A 244 15.26 22.41 -19.77
CA ASN A 244 15.61 23.27 -20.89
C ASN A 244 15.94 24.68 -20.38
N ASP A 245 16.97 25.30 -20.95
CA ASP A 245 17.36 26.66 -20.61
C ASP A 245 16.26 27.64 -21.00
N ALA A 246 15.52 28.10 -20.00
CA ALA A 246 14.45 29.07 -20.18
C ALA A 246 15.04 30.49 -20.10
N THR A 247 15.32 31.09 -21.26
CA THR A 247 15.47 32.55 -21.38
C THR A 247 14.13 33.25 -21.19
N GLU A 248 13.02 32.60 -21.59
CA GLU A 248 11.66 33.11 -21.42
C GLU A 248 11.10 32.87 -20.00
N LEU A 249 10.48 33.89 -19.43
CA LEU A 249 9.92 33.86 -18.07
C LEU A 249 8.74 32.87 -17.94
N SER A 250 7.96 32.71 -19.01
CA SER A 250 6.83 31.77 -19.12
C SER A 250 7.28 30.32 -18.90
N LEU A 251 8.39 29.92 -19.51
CA LEU A 251 8.97 28.59 -19.37
C LEU A 251 9.53 28.32 -17.97
N ARG A 252 9.99 29.37 -17.26
CA ARG A 252 10.50 29.24 -15.88
C ARG A 252 9.39 28.97 -14.87
N ARG A 253 8.18 29.44 -15.14
CA ARG A 253 7.02 29.29 -14.25
C ARG A 253 6.19 28.06 -14.56
N PHE A 254 6.30 27.53 -15.78
CA PHE A 254 5.64 26.30 -16.20
C PHE A 254 5.92 25.16 -15.22
N ASN A 255 4.86 24.56 -14.69
CA ASN A 255 4.93 23.52 -13.69
C ASN A 255 4.01 22.37 -14.07
N PHE A 256 4.40 21.16 -13.71
CA PHE A 256 3.59 19.98 -13.94
C PHE A 256 3.79 18.97 -12.82
N ASN A 257 2.79 18.13 -12.63
CA ASN A 257 2.86 17.03 -11.70
C ASN A 257 2.15 15.80 -12.24
N ILE A 258 2.60 14.64 -11.78
CA ILE A 258 2.10 13.36 -12.25
C ILE A 258 1.81 12.44 -11.07
N SER A 259 0.73 11.69 -11.17
CA SER A 259 0.44 10.56 -10.29
C SER A 259 -0.03 9.36 -11.08
N HIS A 260 0.12 8.17 -10.51
CA HIS A 260 -0.44 6.95 -11.05
C HIS A 260 -0.82 6.02 -9.90
N GLN A 261 -2.01 5.44 -9.99
CA GLN A 261 -2.50 4.43 -9.05
C GLN A 261 -3.68 3.70 -9.68
N GLY A 262 -3.78 2.40 -9.37
CA GLY A 262 -4.79 1.57 -9.98
C GLY A 262 -4.60 1.56 -11.48
N ASP A 263 -5.63 1.96 -12.20
CA ASP A 263 -5.69 1.77 -13.65
C ASP A 263 -5.42 3.08 -14.43
N PHE A 264 -5.10 4.16 -13.70
CA PHE A 264 -4.88 5.48 -14.27
C PHE A 264 -3.48 6.02 -14.00
N THR A 265 -2.95 6.75 -14.99
CA THR A 265 -1.86 7.71 -14.85
C THR A 265 -2.40 9.08 -15.22
N VAL A 266 -2.29 10.03 -14.30
CA VAL A 266 -2.84 11.38 -14.42
C VAL A 266 -1.72 12.42 -14.39
N LEU A 267 -1.88 13.48 -15.19
CA LEU A 267 -0.97 14.62 -15.21
C LEU A 267 -1.77 15.91 -15.13
N ALA A 268 -1.29 16.85 -14.32
CA ALA A 268 -1.76 18.23 -14.30
C ALA A 268 -0.59 19.16 -14.59
N ALA A 269 -0.83 20.21 -15.37
CA ALA A 269 0.18 21.22 -15.72
C ALA A 269 -0.44 22.62 -15.64
N GLU A 270 0.36 23.57 -15.19
CA GLU A 270 -0.03 24.97 -15.04
C GLU A 270 1.10 25.88 -15.57
N PRO A 271 0.76 26.98 -16.27
CA PRO A 271 1.75 27.89 -16.80
C PRO A 271 2.42 28.75 -15.71
N GLU A 272 1.71 29.02 -14.60
CA GLU A 272 2.18 29.98 -13.59
C GLU A 272 2.13 29.46 -12.16
N LEU A 273 1.07 28.75 -11.78
CA LEU A 273 0.89 28.27 -10.42
C LEU A 273 1.74 27.03 -10.14
N GLN A 274 2.05 26.78 -8.86
CA GLN A 274 2.48 25.45 -8.49
C GLN A 274 1.29 24.50 -8.62
N VAL A 275 1.58 23.32 -9.15
CA VAL A 275 0.59 22.27 -9.36
C VAL A 275 1.07 20.96 -8.76
N GLY A 276 0.14 20.26 -8.12
CA GLY A 276 0.31 18.90 -7.63
C GLY A 276 -0.93 18.09 -7.93
N VAL A 277 -0.77 16.83 -8.33
CA VAL A 277 -1.89 15.93 -8.61
C VAL A 277 -1.68 14.61 -7.88
N ASP A 278 -2.75 14.07 -7.33
CA ASP A 278 -2.79 12.71 -6.85
C ASP A 278 -4.00 11.96 -7.38
N VAL A 279 -3.88 10.64 -7.52
CA VAL A 279 -4.97 9.74 -7.90
C VAL A 279 -4.93 8.56 -6.95
N MET A 280 -6.08 8.20 -6.37
CA MET A 280 -6.20 7.11 -5.41
C MET A 280 -7.35 6.20 -5.81
N LYS A 281 -7.06 4.91 -5.97
CA LYS A 281 -8.06 3.85 -6.09
C LYS A 281 -8.54 3.45 -4.71
N THR A 282 -9.85 3.53 -4.46
CA THR A 282 -10.47 3.01 -3.26
C THR A 282 -10.44 1.49 -3.28
N THR A 283 -9.81 0.89 -2.28
CA THR A 283 -9.74 -0.56 -2.08
C THR A 283 -9.93 -0.91 -0.62
N TYR A 284 -10.51 -2.08 -0.35
CA TYR A 284 -10.48 -2.64 1.00
C TYR A 284 -9.02 -2.95 1.42
N PRO A 285 -8.68 -2.74 2.70
CA PRO A 285 -7.38 -3.16 3.22
C PRO A 285 -7.23 -4.69 3.11
N ILE A 286 -6.09 -5.16 2.63
CA ILE A 286 -5.87 -6.59 2.34
C ILE A 286 -5.63 -7.39 3.64
N SER A 287 -4.96 -6.79 4.62
CA SER A 287 -4.46 -7.48 5.82
C SER A 287 -5.09 -6.99 7.13
N SER A 288 -6.16 -6.21 7.07
CA SER A 288 -6.82 -5.66 8.27
C SER A 288 -8.28 -5.33 8.02
N THR A 289 -9.05 -5.19 9.09
CA THR A 289 -10.38 -4.57 9.02
C THR A 289 -10.25 -3.07 8.73
N VAL A 290 -11.32 -2.44 8.25
CA VAL A 290 -11.35 -0.98 8.01
C VAL A 290 -11.04 -0.19 9.29
N PRO A 291 -11.60 -0.52 10.48
CA PRO A 291 -11.21 0.13 11.73
C PRO A 291 -9.73 -0.05 12.09
N GLY A 292 -9.16 -1.25 11.86
CA GLY A 292 -7.74 -1.51 12.12
C GLY A 292 -6.81 -0.71 11.20
N PHE A 293 -7.19 -0.58 9.93
CA PHE A 293 -6.53 0.29 8.97
C PHE A 293 -6.58 1.76 9.41
N PHE A 294 -7.76 2.27 9.79
CA PHE A 294 -7.92 3.65 10.27
C PHE A 294 -7.13 3.93 11.55
N HIS A 295 -7.04 2.98 12.47
CA HIS A 295 -6.20 3.11 13.65
C HIS A 295 -4.73 3.33 13.28
N THR A 296 -4.21 2.57 12.31
CA THR A 296 -2.83 2.71 11.81
C THR A 296 -2.61 4.08 11.16
N MET A 297 -3.63 4.61 10.49
CA MET A 297 -3.58 5.90 9.80
C MET A 297 -3.94 7.11 10.66
N ARG A 298 -4.28 6.93 11.94
CA ARG A 298 -4.81 8.00 12.81
C ARG A 298 -3.98 9.28 12.81
N LYS A 299 -2.65 9.16 12.68
CA LYS A 299 -1.71 10.29 12.72
C LYS A 299 -1.64 11.12 11.44
N GLN A 300 -2.35 10.72 10.38
CA GLN A 300 -2.27 11.38 9.05
C GLN A 300 -3.36 12.43 8.83
N PHE A 301 -4.42 12.40 9.64
CA PHE A 301 -5.56 13.29 9.54
C PHE A 301 -5.84 13.98 10.86
N THR A 302 -6.47 15.16 10.79
CA THR A 302 -6.90 15.91 11.96
C THR A 302 -8.15 15.30 12.59
N GLY A 303 -8.59 15.83 13.72
CA GLY A 303 -9.84 15.41 14.37
C GLY A 303 -11.05 15.61 13.45
N ASN A 304 -11.16 16.80 12.85
CA ASN A 304 -12.27 17.17 11.97
C ASN A 304 -12.34 16.28 10.72
N GLU A 305 -11.20 15.98 10.11
CA GLU A 305 -11.14 15.05 8.97
C GLU A 305 -11.55 13.63 9.37
N TRP A 306 -11.09 13.15 10.53
CA TRP A 306 -11.52 11.83 11.03
C TRP A 306 -13.01 11.76 11.35
N GLU A 307 -13.59 12.86 11.84
CA GLU A 307 -15.03 12.96 12.06
C GLU A 307 -15.79 12.85 10.73
N ALA A 308 -15.39 13.62 9.71
CA ALA A 308 -15.98 13.56 8.38
C ALA A 308 -15.82 12.17 7.70
N ILE A 309 -14.67 11.51 7.90
CA ILE A 309 -14.41 10.16 7.41
C ILE A 309 -15.32 9.15 8.10
N LYS A 310 -15.43 9.20 9.43
CA LYS A 310 -16.17 8.20 10.22
C LYS A 310 -17.68 8.43 10.23
N SER A 311 -18.15 9.63 9.92
CA SER A 311 -19.58 9.93 9.81
C SER A 311 -20.23 9.31 8.57
N GLN A 312 -19.45 8.69 7.67
CA GLN A 312 -19.98 8.06 6.48
C GLN A 312 -20.77 6.77 6.81
N PRO A 313 -21.85 6.48 6.05
CA PRO A 313 -22.85 5.47 6.44
C PRO A 313 -22.36 4.02 6.36
N SER A 314 -21.39 3.72 5.51
CA SER A 314 -20.82 2.37 5.37
C SER A 314 -19.29 2.41 5.42
N GLU A 315 -18.65 1.29 5.78
CA GLU A 315 -17.17 1.19 5.76
C GLU A 315 -16.59 1.51 4.38
N TRP A 316 -17.29 1.17 3.30
CA TRP A 316 -16.88 1.53 1.94
C TRP A 316 -16.91 3.05 1.72
N ASN A 317 -17.99 3.73 2.15
CA ASN A 317 -18.06 5.19 2.05
C ASN A 317 -17.03 5.87 2.95
N GLN A 318 -16.73 5.30 4.13
CA GLN A 318 -15.64 5.77 4.99
C GLN A 318 -14.29 5.63 4.27
N LEU A 319 -14.03 4.51 3.59
CA LEU A 319 -12.82 4.33 2.78
C LEU A 319 -12.76 5.33 1.61
N GLN A 320 -13.87 5.57 0.89
CA GLN A 320 -13.93 6.58 -0.17
C GLN A 320 -13.57 7.97 0.37
N MET A 321 -14.16 8.38 1.50
CA MET A 321 -13.85 9.67 2.12
C MET A 321 -12.40 9.74 2.62
N PHE A 322 -11.88 8.64 3.20
CA PHE A 322 -10.48 8.52 3.59
C PHE A 322 -9.53 8.75 2.41
N TYR A 323 -9.75 8.03 1.30
CA TYR A 323 -8.88 8.14 0.13
C TYR A 323 -9.02 9.50 -0.56
N ARG A 324 -10.20 10.14 -0.49
CA ARG A 324 -10.41 11.51 -0.94
C ARG A 324 -9.57 12.52 -0.14
N HIS A 325 -9.63 12.50 1.19
CA HIS A 325 -8.77 13.33 2.03
C HIS A 325 -7.28 13.03 1.80
N TRP A 326 -6.91 11.76 1.65
CA TRP A 326 -5.52 11.39 1.34
C TRP A 326 -5.06 12.02 0.02
N CYS A 327 -5.88 11.92 -1.02
CA CYS A 327 -5.62 12.48 -2.35
C CYS A 327 -5.39 13.99 -2.29
N LEU A 328 -6.22 14.73 -1.53
CA LEU A 328 -6.07 16.17 -1.28
C LEU A 328 -4.74 16.51 -0.58
N LYS A 329 -4.36 15.75 0.46
CA LYS A 329 -3.09 15.96 1.16
C LYS A 329 -1.88 15.69 0.28
N GLU A 330 -1.90 14.58 -0.45
CA GLU A 330 -0.80 14.22 -1.36
C GLU A 330 -0.67 15.21 -2.52
N SER A 331 -1.78 15.70 -3.09
CA SER A 331 -1.72 16.70 -4.16
C SER A 331 -1.06 18.00 -3.66
N TYR A 332 -1.39 18.47 -2.45
CA TYR A 332 -0.73 19.63 -1.83
C TYR A 332 0.76 19.40 -1.53
N VAL A 333 1.10 18.24 -0.94
CA VAL A 333 2.50 17.88 -0.64
C VAL A 333 3.34 17.78 -1.92
N LYS A 334 2.75 17.28 -3.01
CA LYS A 334 3.40 17.20 -4.33
C LYS A 334 3.54 18.56 -5.00
N ALA A 335 2.56 19.46 -4.84
CA ALA A 335 2.63 20.81 -5.36
C ALA A 335 3.84 21.56 -4.76
N THR A 336 3.88 21.60 -3.42
CA THR A 336 4.91 22.31 -2.65
C THR A 336 6.29 21.65 -2.68
N GLY A 337 6.39 20.36 -3.02
CA GLY A 337 7.67 19.63 -3.08
C GLY A 337 8.34 19.43 -1.71
N THR A 338 7.63 19.70 -0.61
CA THR A 338 8.15 19.48 0.75
C THR A 338 8.34 17.99 1.04
N GLY A 339 7.57 17.13 0.37
CA GLY A 339 7.55 15.68 0.61
C GLY A 339 6.83 15.31 1.92
N ILE A 340 6.84 14.02 2.23
CA ILE A 340 6.06 13.36 3.31
C ILE A 340 6.53 13.76 4.73
N GLY A 341 7.61 14.53 4.82
CA GLY A 341 8.12 15.07 6.08
C GLY A 341 7.32 16.25 6.63
N ARG A 342 6.17 16.63 6.06
CA ARG A 342 5.28 17.60 6.71
C ARG A 342 4.49 16.90 7.81
N ASP A 343 4.25 17.58 8.92
CA ASP A 343 3.27 17.09 9.88
C ASP A 343 1.90 17.17 9.22
N LEU A 344 1.36 16.04 8.76
CA LEU A 344 0.07 16.02 8.08
C LEU A 344 -1.09 16.42 9.01
N GLN A 345 -0.88 16.48 10.32
CA GLN A 345 -1.86 17.04 11.25
C GLN A 345 -1.91 18.57 11.22
N SER A 346 -0.92 19.24 10.62
CA SER A 346 -0.98 20.69 10.36
C SER A 346 -1.78 21.05 9.12
N VAL A 347 -2.09 20.07 8.26
CA VAL A 347 -2.81 20.25 6.99
C VAL A 347 -4.21 19.72 7.19
N GLU A 348 -5.23 20.55 7.08
CA GLU A 348 -6.63 20.15 7.21
C GLU A 348 -7.42 20.53 5.96
N PHE A 349 -8.29 19.63 5.52
CA PHE A 349 -9.25 19.87 4.47
C PHE A 349 -10.68 19.81 5.01
N GLN A 350 -11.51 20.78 4.63
CA GLN A 350 -12.94 20.76 4.89
C GLN A 350 -13.68 20.59 3.57
N ILE A 351 -14.27 19.40 3.42
CA ILE A 351 -15.00 18.98 2.22
C ILE A 351 -16.45 19.45 2.33
N ASN A 352 -16.87 20.32 1.41
CA ASN A 352 -18.23 20.85 1.37
C ASN A 352 -19.16 19.97 0.52
N THR A 353 -18.78 19.70 -0.73
CA THR A 353 -19.50 18.75 -1.58
C THR A 353 -19.23 17.31 -1.15
N LYS A 354 -20.27 16.62 -0.66
CA LYS A 354 -20.15 15.25 -0.09
C LYS A 354 -19.82 14.18 -1.13
N GLU A 355 -20.44 14.27 -2.31
CA GLU A 355 -20.28 13.27 -3.37
C GLU A 355 -19.62 13.88 -4.60
N LEU A 356 -18.55 13.23 -5.06
CA LEU A 356 -17.90 13.57 -6.32
C LEU A 356 -18.61 12.87 -7.49
N SER A 357 -18.62 13.55 -8.63
CA SER A 357 -19.15 13.04 -9.90
C SER A 357 -18.03 12.99 -10.96
N PRO A 358 -18.08 12.06 -11.93
CA PRO A 358 -17.16 12.07 -13.07
C PRO A 358 -17.42 13.21 -14.06
N GLN A 359 -18.61 13.81 -14.04
CA GLN A 359 -19.03 14.82 -15.01
C GLN A 359 -18.61 16.24 -14.61
N ASN A 360 -18.42 16.49 -13.31
CA ASN A 360 -18.19 17.82 -12.77
C ASN A 360 -16.91 17.88 -11.94
N VAL A 361 -16.16 18.95 -12.10
CA VAL A 361 -15.01 19.27 -11.25
C VAL A 361 -15.52 20.02 -10.02
N THR A 362 -15.32 19.43 -8.85
CA THR A 362 -15.62 20.06 -7.55
C THR A 362 -14.45 20.91 -7.12
N SER A 363 -14.71 22.14 -6.65
CA SER A 363 -13.65 23.07 -6.22
C SER A 363 -14.00 23.91 -4.98
N ASP A 364 -14.95 23.42 -4.20
CA ASP A 364 -15.46 24.09 -2.99
C ASP A 364 -14.77 23.62 -1.70
N THR A 365 -13.82 22.68 -1.78
CA THR A 365 -13.06 22.19 -0.62
C THR A 365 -12.13 23.27 -0.08
N LYS A 366 -12.28 23.58 1.21
CA LYS A 366 -11.45 24.55 1.93
C LYS A 366 -10.19 23.89 2.46
N PHE A 367 -9.10 24.66 2.52
CA PHE A 367 -7.80 24.20 2.99
C PHE A 367 -7.31 25.09 4.13
N PHE A 368 -6.86 24.44 5.20
CA PHE A 368 -6.31 25.09 6.38
C PHE A 368 -4.90 24.58 6.65
N LEU A 369 -4.03 25.50 7.03
CA LEU A 369 -2.68 25.20 7.46
C LEU A 369 -2.43 25.82 8.83
N GLU A 370 -2.12 24.99 9.83
CA GLU A 370 -1.91 25.46 11.21
C GLU A 370 -3.10 26.31 11.73
N GLU A 371 -4.34 25.92 11.37
CA GLU A 371 -5.62 26.57 11.69
C GLU A 371 -5.97 27.81 10.85
N ASP A 372 -5.04 28.36 10.07
CA ASP A 372 -5.31 29.47 9.15
C ASP A 372 -5.92 28.98 7.83
N GLU A 373 -7.00 29.62 7.38
CA GLU A 373 -7.59 29.35 6.06
C GLU A 373 -6.67 29.89 4.95
N MET A 374 -6.32 29.02 4.01
CA MET A 374 -5.34 29.29 2.95
C MET A 374 -6.04 29.55 1.61
N ASP A 375 -6.70 30.70 1.51
CA ASP A 375 -7.50 31.12 0.34
C ASP A 375 -6.70 31.23 -0.96
N GLU A 376 -5.37 31.32 -0.89
CA GLU A 376 -4.50 31.35 -2.07
C GLU A 376 -4.32 29.98 -2.72
N TRP A 377 -4.76 28.90 -2.09
CA TRP A 377 -4.75 27.55 -2.66
C TRP A 377 -6.14 27.11 -3.10
N LEU A 378 -6.22 26.56 -4.29
CA LEU A 378 -7.41 25.93 -4.83
C LEU A 378 -7.21 24.43 -5.00
N PHE A 379 -8.25 23.67 -4.71
CA PHE A 379 -8.29 22.23 -4.88
C PHE A 379 -9.40 21.84 -5.84
N GLU A 380 -9.05 21.07 -6.86
CA GLU A 380 -10.00 20.50 -7.81
C GLU A 380 -10.10 19.01 -7.59
N GLU A 381 -11.31 18.52 -7.43
CA GLU A 381 -11.61 17.13 -7.14
C GLU A 381 -12.55 16.56 -8.19
N THR A 382 -12.29 15.35 -8.67
CA THR A 382 -13.13 14.66 -9.65
C THR A 382 -12.98 13.15 -9.50
N LYS A 383 -14.01 12.39 -9.89
CA LYS A 383 -13.90 10.94 -10.06
C LYS A 383 -13.54 10.60 -11.51
N LEU A 384 -12.61 9.68 -11.72
CA LEU A 384 -12.36 9.14 -13.08
C LEU A 384 -13.31 7.99 -13.40
N ASP A 385 -13.67 7.23 -12.36
CA ASP A 385 -14.68 6.17 -12.36
C ASP A 385 -15.21 5.98 -10.91
N ASP A 386 -15.92 4.89 -10.65
CA ASP A 386 -16.50 4.62 -9.32
C ASP A 386 -15.46 4.35 -8.22
N LEU A 387 -14.22 4.00 -8.59
CA LEU A 387 -13.16 3.57 -7.69
C LEU A 387 -12.04 4.61 -7.55
N HIS A 388 -11.82 5.46 -8.54
CA HIS A 388 -10.68 6.36 -8.62
C HIS A 388 -11.11 7.82 -8.43
N GLN A 389 -10.57 8.45 -7.39
CA GLN A 389 -10.65 9.90 -7.21
C GLN A 389 -9.32 10.57 -7.52
N VAL A 390 -9.39 11.79 -8.02
CA VAL A 390 -8.25 12.64 -8.33
C VAL A 390 -8.42 13.97 -7.63
N ALA A 391 -7.32 14.48 -7.08
CA ALA A 391 -7.23 15.81 -6.52
C ALA A 391 -6.08 16.57 -7.18
N VAL A 392 -6.33 17.80 -7.59
CA VAL A 392 -5.33 18.74 -8.11
C VAL A 392 -5.22 19.92 -7.16
N ALA A 393 -4.03 20.16 -6.62
CA ALA A 393 -3.72 21.34 -5.81
C ALA A 393 -3.08 22.42 -6.69
N LEU A 394 -3.59 23.64 -6.61
CA LEU A 394 -3.19 24.78 -7.41
C LEU A 394 -2.92 25.98 -6.51
N GLY A 395 -1.70 26.53 -6.52
CA GLY A 395 -1.39 27.71 -5.73
C GLY A 395 0.10 27.90 -5.45
N PRO A 396 0.46 28.84 -4.58
CA PRO A 396 -0.39 29.93 -4.12
C PRO A 396 -0.73 30.93 -5.25
N SER A 397 -1.96 31.43 -5.31
CA SER A 397 -2.40 32.48 -6.24
C SER A 397 -2.29 33.86 -5.58
N HIS A 398 -1.68 34.82 -6.28
CA HIS A 398 -1.61 36.22 -5.82
C HIS A 398 -2.90 37.00 -6.05
N VAL A 399 -3.82 36.46 -6.85
CA VAL A 399 -5.14 37.05 -7.07
C VAL A 399 -6.15 36.24 -6.26
N LYS A 400 -6.95 36.92 -5.42
CA LYS A 400 -8.13 36.37 -4.75
C LYS A 400 -9.23 36.09 -5.80
N THR A 401 -8.98 35.22 -6.78
CA THR A 401 -9.97 34.91 -7.80
C THR A 401 -10.98 33.93 -7.25
N LYS A 402 -12.02 34.47 -6.57
CA LYS A 402 -13.39 33.93 -6.68
C LYS A 402 -13.99 34.22 -8.06
N GLU A 403 -13.31 35.04 -8.89
CA GLU A 403 -13.61 35.16 -10.30
C GLU A 403 -13.28 33.84 -11.00
N THR A 404 -14.35 33.09 -11.20
CA THR A 404 -14.58 32.00 -12.14
C THR A 404 -13.45 31.90 -13.17
N ARG A 405 -12.51 30.97 -12.95
CA ARG A 405 -11.75 30.37 -14.05
C ARG A 405 -12.75 29.58 -14.90
N MET A 406 -13.55 30.31 -15.68
CA MET A 406 -14.50 29.77 -16.65
C MET A 406 -13.73 28.90 -17.63
N GLY A 407 -14.13 27.63 -17.74
CA GLY A 407 -13.59 26.70 -18.73
C GLY A 407 -12.59 25.66 -18.22
N ARG A 408 -12.51 25.40 -16.91
CA ARG A 408 -11.72 24.24 -16.44
C ARG A 408 -12.36 22.94 -16.87
N SER A 409 -11.65 22.24 -17.75
CA SER A 409 -12.04 20.93 -18.28
C SER A 409 -11.80 19.84 -17.24
N SER A 410 -12.74 18.91 -17.15
CA SER A 410 -12.48 17.60 -16.56
C SER A 410 -11.25 16.93 -17.19
N PHE A 411 -10.72 15.91 -16.53
CA PHE A 411 -9.61 15.14 -17.08
C PHE A 411 -9.96 14.61 -18.48
N THR A 412 -9.09 14.90 -19.44
CA THR A 412 -9.20 14.35 -20.79
C THR A 412 -8.55 12.96 -20.80
N ILE A 413 -9.32 11.93 -21.12
CA ILE A 413 -8.80 10.57 -21.28
C ILE A 413 -8.11 10.49 -22.64
N LEU A 414 -6.80 10.17 -22.61
CA LEU A 414 -6.01 9.94 -23.82
C LEU A 414 -5.82 8.46 -24.06
N GLN A 415 -6.06 8.02 -25.30
CA GLN A 415 -5.62 6.71 -25.75
C GLN A 415 -4.11 6.76 -26.08
N PHE A 416 -3.47 5.59 -26.18
CA PHE A 416 -2.05 5.52 -26.52
C PHE A 416 -1.74 6.24 -27.85
N ALA A 417 -2.62 6.11 -28.85
CA ALA A 417 -2.48 6.79 -30.13
C ALA A 417 -2.45 8.32 -30.00
N ASP A 418 -3.32 8.89 -29.15
CA ASP A 418 -3.36 10.34 -28.89
C ASP A 418 -2.07 10.80 -28.20
N LEU A 419 -1.56 9.96 -27.30
CA LEU A 419 -0.36 10.23 -26.51
C LEU A 419 0.92 10.28 -27.36
N VAL A 420 1.02 9.42 -28.38
CA VAL A 420 2.19 9.35 -29.27
C VAL A 420 1.99 10.07 -30.61
N SER A 421 0.83 10.68 -30.85
CA SER A 421 0.50 11.36 -32.11
C SER A 421 1.52 12.43 -32.53
N SER A 422 2.06 13.18 -31.56
CA SER A 422 3.11 14.19 -31.75
C SER A 422 4.48 13.76 -31.23
N ALA A 423 4.65 12.49 -30.84
CA ALA A 423 5.89 12.00 -30.27
C ALA A 423 6.94 11.78 -31.37
N ILE A 424 8.17 12.19 -31.08
CA ILE A 424 9.33 11.99 -31.95
C ILE A 424 10.26 11.01 -31.23
N PRO A 425 10.56 9.82 -31.80
CA PRO A 425 11.51 8.88 -31.23
C PRO A 425 12.88 9.53 -31.00
N LEU A 426 13.48 9.29 -29.83
CA LEU A 426 14.82 9.75 -29.47
C LEU A 426 15.91 8.79 -29.98
N PHE A 427 15.54 7.53 -30.23
CA PHE A 427 16.41 6.47 -30.75
C PHE A 427 15.58 5.46 -31.55
N SER A 428 16.26 4.57 -32.26
CA SER A 428 15.62 3.46 -32.98
C SER A 428 14.95 2.49 -32.02
N GLU A 429 13.85 1.86 -32.47
CA GLU A 429 13.20 0.77 -31.74
C GLU A 429 14.19 -0.38 -31.45
N ASP A 430 14.10 -0.94 -30.25
CA ASP A 430 14.99 -2.01 -29.77
C ASP A 430 14.12 -3.18 -29.30
N GLU A 431 14.06 -4.25 -30.09
CA GLU A 431 13.25 -5.44 -29.78
C GLU A 431 13.62 -6.08 -28.43
N SER A 432 14.84 -5.87 -27.93
CA SER A 432 15.24 -6.35 -26.61
C SER A 432 14.43 -5.72 -25.48
N ASP A 433 13.88 -4.51 -25.68
CA ASP A 433 12.99 -3.86 -24.73
C ASP A 433 11.69 -4.64 -24.53
N TRP A 434 11.16 -5.23 -25.60
CA TRP A 434 9.96 -6.04 -25.53
C TRP A 434 10.21 -7.35 -24.79
N ILE A 435 11.33 -8.02 -25.09
CA ILE A 435 11.71 -9.27 -24.42
C ILE A 435 11.86 -9.02 -22.91
N LYS A 436 12.55 -7.95 -22.51
CA LYS A 436 12.70 -7.55 -21.10
C LYS A 436 11.38 -7.23 -20.43
N PHE A 437 10.44 -6.60 -21.15
CA PHE A 437 9.11 -6.30 -20.64
C PHE A 437 8.24 -7.54 -20.49
N GLN A 438 8.27 -8.46 -21.44
CA GLN A 438 7.51 -9.70 -21.39
C GLN A 438 7.93 -10.60 -20.22
N ALA A 439 9.22 -10.61 -19.89
CA ALA A 439 9.76 -11.36 -18.75
C ALA A 439 9.29 -10.84 -17.37
N LYS A 440 8.62 -9.68 -17.30
CA LYS A 440 8.13 -9.10 -16.04
C LYS A 440 6.90 -9.84 -15.52
N LYS A 441 6.73 -9.84 -14.19
CA LYS A 441 5.56 -10.45 -13.53
C LYS A 441 4.29 -9.65 -13.83
N GLU A 442 3.16 -10.34 -13.97
CA GLU A 442 1.85 -9.69 -13.92
C GLU A 442 1.49 -9.39 -12.46
N LYS A 443 0.83 -8.25 -12.23
CA LYS A 443 0.34 -7.84 -10.91
C LYS A 443 -1.16 -8.11 -10.91
N SER A 444 -1.61 -9.09 -10.11
CA SER A 444 -3.02 -9.46 -9.93
C SER A 444 -3.83 -8.32 -9.33
#